data_AF-A0A387H5T1-F1
#
_entry.id   AF-A0A387H5T1-F1
#
_cell.length_a   1.000
_cell.length_b   1.000
_cell.length_c   1.000
_cell.angle_alpha   90.00
_cell.angle_beta   90.00
_cell.angle_gamma   90.00
#
_symmetry.space_group_name_H-M   'P 1'
#
loop_
_entity.id
_entity.type
_entity.pdbx_description
1 polymer ?
#
loop_
_entity_poly.entity_id
_entity_poly.type
_entity_poly.pdbx_seq_one_letter_code
_entity_poly.pdbx_strand_id
1 'polypeptide(L)' 'MSNDDKISETDAYELGAKAFQKGATGDNNPFPEGDHRRDKWAHGFMDAQKILSDRDVPGRPSA' A
#
# COMPACT_ATOMS: atom_id res chain seq x y z
N MET A 1 25.74 12.90 7.88
CA MET A 1 24.60 12.01 7.53
C MET A 1 23.56 12.91 6.93
N SER A 2 23.55 13.04 5.60
CA SER A 2 22.53 13.86 4.94
C SER A 2 21.23 13.07 5.03
N ASN A 3 20.28 13.59 5.83
CA ASN A 3 18.87 13.28 5.68
C ASN A 3 18.48 13.68 4.25
N ASP A 4 18.67 12.76 3.30
CA ASP A 4 17.95 12.83 2.04
C ASP A 4 16.54 12.36 2.42
N ASP A 5 15.66 13.32 2.73
CA ASP A 5 14.21 13.16 2.97
C ASP A 5 13.48 12.61 1.72
N LYS A 6 14.08 11.66 1.02
CA LYS A 6 13.47 10.91 -0.07
C LYS A 6 13.00 9.60 0.50
N ILE A 7 11.69 9.52 0.75
CA ILE A 7 10.96 8.26 0.96
C ILE A 7 11.48 7.27 -0.09
N SER A 8 12.09 6.16 0.36
CA SER A 8 12.62 5.14 -0.53
C SER A 8 11.48 4.38 -1.21
N GLU A 9 11.79 3.59 -2.24
CA GLU A 9 10.80 2.70 -2.88
C GLU A 9 10.15 1.74 -1.87
N THR A 10 10.92 1.24 -0.91
CA THR A 10 10.44 0.37 0.16
C THR A 10 9.53 1.12 1.11
N ASP A 11 9.92 2.34 1.52
CA ASP A 11 9.06 3.16 2.37
C ASP A 11 7.75 3.53 1.67
N ALA A 12 7.80 3.79 0.35
CA ALA A 12 6.61 4.08 -0.45
C ALA A 12 5.66 2.88 -0.48
N TYR A 13 6.18 1.66 -0.65
CA TYR A 13 5.40 0.42 -0.54
C TYR A 13 4.74 0.28 0.83
N GLU A 14 5.51 0.41 1.91
CA GLU A 14 4.98 0.32 3.27
C GLU A 14 3.94 1.40 3.57
N LEU A 15 4.15 2.61 3.03
CA LEU A 15 3.22 3.73 3.17
C LEU A 15 1.89 3.42 2.49
N GLY A 16 1.90 2.76 1.31
CA GLY A 16 0.69 2.30 0.63
C GLY A 16 -0.09 1.28 1.44
N ALA A 17 0.61 0.28 1.97
CA ALA A 17 -0.01 -0.73 2.84
C ALA A 17 -0.65 -0.11 4.09
N LYS A 18 0.07 0.80 4.77
CA LYS A 18 -0.43 1.53 5.95
C LYS A 18 -1.58 2.46 5.61
N ALA A 19 -1.59 3.08 4.43
CA ALA A 19 -2.66 3.95 3.99
C ALA A 19 -3.98 3.18 3.88
N PHE A 20 -3.97 1.98 3.28
CA PHE A 20 -5.16 1.14 3.22
C PHE A 20 -5.66 0.73 4.62
N GLN A 21 -4.75 0.32 5.51
CA GLN A 21 -5.11 -0.04 6.90
C GLN A 21 -5.74 1.12 7.68
N LYS A 22 -5.41 2.37 7.33
CA LYS A 22 -6.01 3.58 7.91
C LYS A 22 -7.32 4.00 7.24
N GLY A 23 -7.77 3.28 6.20
CA GLY A 23 -8.98 3.59 5.44
C GLY A 23 -8.79 4.63 4.34
N ALA A 24 -7.56 4.89 3.90
CA ALA A 24 -7.34 5.73 2.72
C ALA A 24 -7.81 5.02 1.45
N THR A 25 -8.14 5.80 0.42
CA THR A 25 -8.41 5.30 -0.95
C THR A 25 -7.16 5.40 -1.82
N GLY A 26 -7.09 4.60 -2.90
CA GLY A 26 -5.95 4.57 -3.83
C GLY A 26 -5.62 5.93 -4.47
N ASP A 27 -6.59 6.85 -4.51
CA ASP A 27 -6.42 8.23 -4.99
C ASP A 27 -5.61 9.13 -4.04
N ASN A 28 -5.41 8.72 -2.78
CA ASN A 28 -4.60 9.47 -1.80
C ASN A 28 -3.10 9.19 -1.93
N ASN A 29 -2.65 8.77 -3.11
CA ASN A 29 -1.23 8.54 -3.36
C ASN A 29 -0.47 9.88 -3.30
N PRO A 30 0.48 10.07 -2.37
CA PRO A 30 1.17 11.35 -2.19
C PRO A 30 2.24 11.61 -3.27
N PHE A 31 2.51 10.64 -4.16
CA PHE A 31 3.56 10.76 -5.17
C PHE A 31 3.01 11.31 -6.51
N PRO A 32 3.75 12.23 -7.15
CA PRO A 32 3.34 12.79 -8.43
C PRO A 32 3.35 11.73 -9.55
N GLU A 33 2.61 12.01 -10.62
CA GLU A 33 2.62 11.15 -11.81
C GLU A 33 4.02 11.07 -12.43
N GLY A 34 4.44 9.86 -12.80
CA GLY A 34 5.78 9.58 -13.32
C GLY A 34 6.84 9.27 -12.25
N ASP A 35 6.51 9.36 -10.95
CA ASP A 35 7.41 8.92 -9.88
C ASP A 35 7.31 7.41 -9.68
N HIS A 36 8.43 6.68 -9.74
CA HIS A 36 8.46 5.23 -9.51
C HIS A 36 7.93 4.83 -8.13
N ARG A 37 7.99 5.73 -7.14
CA ARG A 37 7.44 5.51 -5.80
C ARG A 37 5.92 5.44 -5.80
N ARG A 38 5.26 6.09 -6.76
CA ARG A 38 3.80 6.01 -6.95
C ARG A 38 3.37 4.57 -7.21
N ASP A 39 4.11 3.86 -8.06
CA ASP A 39 3.84 2.45 -8.39
C ASP A 39 4.10 1.54 -7.18
N LYS A 40 5.18 1.80 -6.42
CA LYS A 40 5.48 1.05 -5.19
C LYS A 40 4.40 1.24 -4.13
N TRP A 41 3.95 2.47 -3.92
CA TRP A 41 2.84 2.78 -3.03
C TRP A 41 1.55 2.09 -3.47
N ALA A 42 1.21 2.15 -4.76
CA ALA A 42 0.02 1.48 -5.29
C ALA A 42 0.10 -0.04 -5.10
N HIS A 43 1.27 -0.64 -5.35
CA HIS A 43 1.51 -2.06 -5.07
C HIS A 43 1.28 -2.42 -3.60
N GLY A 44 1.87 -1.68 -2.66
CA GLY A 44 1.70 -1.96 -1.23
C GLY A 44 0.26 -1.77 -0.76
N PHE A 45 -0.43 -0.76 -1.30
CA PHE A 45 -1.85 -0.52 -1.03
C PHE A 45 -2.71 -1.69 -1.52
N MET A 46 -2.53 -2.14 -2.77
CA MET A 46 -3.26 -3.26 -3.35
C MET A 46 -2.95 -4.60 -2.66
N ASP A 47 -1.72 -4.80 -2.21
CA ASP A 47 -1.34 -6.01 -1.47
C ASP A 47 -2.02 -6.05 -0.11
N ALA A 48 -2.03 -4.92 0.62
CA ALA A 48 -2.78 -4.80 1.87
C ALA A 48 -4.29 -5.01 1.69
N GLN A 49 -4.86 -4.55 0.57
CA GLN A 49 -6.26 -4.82 0.18
C GLN A 49 -6.53 -6.31 -0.01
N LYS A 50 -5.62 -7.02 -0.70
CA LYS A 50 -5.73 -8.46 -0.93
C LYS A 50 -5.62 -9.25 0.37
N ILE A 51 -4.66 -8.91 1.23
CA ILE A 51 -4.48 -9.57 2.54
C ILE A 51 -5.71 -9.40 3.43
N LEU A 52 -6.30 -8.20 3.45
CA LEU A 52 -7.53 -7.96 4.19
C LEU A 52 -8.72 -8.71 3.58
N SER A 53 -8.85 -8.75 2.25
CA SER A 53 -9.89 -9.52 1.57
C SER A 53 -9.75 -11.04 1.76
N ASP A 54 -8.51 -11.54 1.82
CA ASP A 54 -8.19 -12.95 2.12
C ASP A 54 -8.41 -13.27 3.61
N ARG A 55 -8.25 -12.30 4.50
CA ARG A 55 -8.60 -12.47 5.90
C ARG A 55 -10.11 -12.40 6.14
N ASP A 56 -10.84 -11.72 5.26
CA ASP A 56 -12.30 -11.60 5.26
C ASP A 56 -12.97 -12.69 4.42
N VAL A 57 -12.36 -13.88 4.21
CA VAL A 57 -13.10 -15.00 3.60
C VAL A 57 -14.23 -15.41 4.56
N PRO A 58 -15.52 -15.15 4.24
CA PRO A 58 -16.62 -15.67 5.01
C PRO A 58 -16.88 -17.07 4.44
N GLY A 59 -16.27 -18.08 5.05
CA GLY A 59 -16.59 -19.47 4.75
C GLY A 59 -15.69 -20.11 3.70
N ARG A 60 -14.65 -20.80 4.18
CA ARG A 60 -14.45 -22.17 3.72
C ARG A 60 -15.63 -22.97 4.29
N PRO A 61 -16.60 -23.47 3.50
CA PRO A 61 -17.51 -24.46 4.04
C PRO A 61 -16.66 -25.66 4.45
N SER A 62 -16.83 -26.08 5.70
CA SER A 62 -16.39 -27.37 6.19
C SER A 62 -16.90 -28.44 5.21
N ALA A 63 -15.98 -29.10 4.51
CA ALA A 63 -16.21 -30.34 3.80
C ALA A 63 -15.04 -31.26 4.08
#